data_AF-A0A2U3Z7N8-F1
#
_entry.id   AF-A0A2U3Z7N8-F1
#
_cell.length_a   1.000
_cell.length_b   1.000
_cell.length_c   1.000
_cell.angle_alpha   90.00
_cell.angle_beta   90.00
_cell.angle_gamma   90.00
#
_symmetry.space_group_name_H-M   'P 1'
#
loop_
_entity.id
_entity.type
_entity.pdbx_description
1 polymer ?
#
loop_
_entity_poly.entity_id
_entity_poly.type
_entity_poly.pdbx_seq_one_letter_code
_entity_poly.pdbx_strand_id
1 'polypeptide(L)'
;MTRQNQIPTEDGSRVTLALIPLWDMCNHTNGLITTGYNLEDDRCECVALRDFRAGEQIYIFYGTRSNAEFVIHSGFFFDNNSHDRVKIKLGVSKSDRLYAMKAEVLARAGIPTSSVFALHFTEPPVSAQLLAFLRVFCMTEGK
;
A
#
# COMPACT_ATOMS: atom_id res chain seq x y z
N MET A 1 -0.52 5.08 16.85
CA MET A 1 -0.11 4.78 15.46
C MET A 1 0.69 3.48 15.32
N THR A 2 1.72 3.21 16.15
CA THR A 2 2.66 2.10 15.93
C THR A 2 2.07 0.69 16.05
N ARG A 3 1.03 0.50 16.88
CA ARG A 3 0.45 -0.82 17.23
C ARG A 3 -1.06 -0.93 17.02
N GLN A 4 -1.68 0.07 16.39
CA GLN A 4 -3.11 0.05 16.12
C GLN A 4 -3.43 -0.85 14.92
N ASN A 5 -4.54 -1.56 14.98
CA ASN A 5 -4.99 -2.45 13.92
C ASN A 5 -6.44 -2.15 13.57
N GLN A 6 -6.79 -2.34 12.31
CA GLN A 6 -8.17 -2.25 11.85
C GLN A 6 -8.78 -3.66 11.87
N ILE A 7 -9.84 -3.84 12.64
CA ILE A 7 -10.58 -5.10 12.76
C ILE A 7 -12.06 -4.86 12.43
N PRO A 8 -12.81 -5.88 11.99
CA PRO A 8 -14.25 -5.76 11.87
C PRO A 8 -14.89 -5.50 13.24
N THR A 9 -16.05 -4.84 13.27
CA THR A 9 -16.91 -4.81 14.44
C THR A 9 -17.52 -6.20 14.68
N GLU A 10 -18.04 -6.46 15.89
CA GLU A 10 -18.64 -7.76 16.27
C GLU A 10 -19.73 -8.23 15.29
N ASP A 11 -20.47 -7.29 14.69
CA ASP A 11 -21.52 -7.56 13.69
C ASP A 11 -20.99 -7.65 12.24
N GLY A 12 -19.68 -7.50 12.03
CA GLY A 12 -19.02 -7.52 10.72
C GLY A 12 -19.39 -6.38 9.77
N SER A 13 -20.24 -5.43 10.19
CA SER A 13 -20.81 -4.40 9.31
C SER A 13 -19.87 -3.22 9.06
N ARG A 14 -18.95 -2.99 10.00
CA ARG A 14 -18.04 -1.86 10.02
C ARG A 14 -16.66 -2.33 10.45
N VAL A 15 -15.74 -1.37 10.45
CA VAL A 15 -14.37 -1.53 10.90
C VAL A 15 -14.12 -0.60 12.08
N THR A 16 -13.36 -1.06 13.06
CA THR A 16 -12.93 -0.29 14.22
C THR A 16 -11.42 -0.40 14.41
N LEU A 17 -10.85 0.48 15.24
CA LEU A 17 -9.44 0.43 15.62
C LEU A 17 -9.29 -0.27 16.97
N ALA A 18 -8.34 -1.21 17.05
CA ALA A 18 -8.04 -1.95 18.26
C ALA A 18 -6.52 -2.05 18.51
N LEU A 19 -6.16 -2.23 19.78
CA LEU A 19 -4.86 -2.77 20.19
C LEU A 19 -5.06 -4.26 20.46
N ILE A 20 -4.18 -5.11 19.93
CA ILE A 20 -4.31 -6.57 20.03
C ILE A 20 -3.16 -7.08 20.93
N PRO A 21 -3.38 -7.27 22.23
CA PRO A 21 -2.33 -7.68 23.17
C PRO A 21 -1.69 -9.00 22.76
N LEU A 22 -0.48 -9.24 23.25
CA LEU A 22 0.37 -10.41 22.95
C LEU A 22 0.84 -10.45 21.50
N TRP A 23 -0.07 -10.49 20.53
CA TRP A 23 0.27 -10.52 19.11
C TRP A 23 1.06 -9.29 18.67
N ASP A 24 0.75 -8.11 19.22
CA ASP A 24 1.42 -6.85 18.86
C ASP A 24 2.87 -6.73 19.36
N MET A 25 3.38 -7.75 20.07
CA MET A 25 4.79 -7.89 20.42
C MET A 25 5.64 -8.44 19.27
N CYS A 26 5.04 -9.04 18.24
CA CYS A 26 5.75 -9.56 17.07
C CYS A 26 6.37 -8.42 16.25
N ASN A 27 7.65 -8.54 15.91
CA ASN A 27 8.36 -7.56 15.07
C ASN A 27 8.14 -7.78 13.57
N HIS A 28 8.57 -6.80 12.76
CA HIS A 28 8.44 -6.81 11.31
C HIS A 28 9.54 -7.61 10.59
N THR A 29 9.16 -8.35 9.55
CA THR A 29 10.06 -8.80 8.46
C THR A 29 9.30 -8.81 7.13
N ASN A 30 9.99 -8.84 5.98
CA ASN A 30 9.38 -8.99 4.65
C ASN A 30 8.59 -10.31 4.54
N GLY A 31 7.45 -10.27 3.83
CA GLY A 31 6.58 -11.43 3.64
C GLY A 31 5.19 -11.05 3.15
N LEU A 32 4.18 -11.84 3.52
CA LEU A 32 2.77 -11.58 3.27
C LEU A 32 2.02 -11.48 4.60
N ILE A 33 0.86 -10.81 4.60
CA ILE A 33 0.03 -10.73 5.81
C ILE A 33 -0.53 -12.14 6.09
N THR A 34 -0.22 -12.68 7.26
CA THR A 34 -0.69 -14.01 7.74
C THR A 34 -1.54 -13.90 9.00
N THR A 35 -2.02 -12.70 9.31
CA THR A 35 -2.92 -12.42 10.42
C THR A 35 -4.27 -11.99 9.87
N GLY A 36 -5.34 -12.59 10.39
CA GLY A 36 -6.73 -12.26 10.06
C GLY A 36 -7.60 -12.19 11.31
N TYR A 37 -8.80 -11.64 11.15
CA TYR A 37 -9.82 -11.68 12.20
C TYR A 37 -10.84 -12.78 11.83
N ASN A 38 -11.03 -13.74 12.73
CA ASN A 38 -12.07 -14.74 12.61
C ASN A 38 -13.32 -14.23 13.34
N LEU A 39 -14.35 -13.89 12.55
CA LEU A 39 -15.62 -13.39 13.08
C LEU A 39 -16.47 -14.49 13.75
N GLU A 40 -16.33 -15.75 13.34
CA GLU A 40 -17.11 -16.86 13.90
C GLU A 40 -16.68 -17.16 15.34
N ASP A 41 -15.37 -17.13 15.59
CA ASP A 41 -14.76 -17.37 16.91
C ASP A 41 -14.42 -16.06 17.68
N ASP A 42 -14.79 -14.91 17.12
CA ASP A 42 -14.52 -13.56 17.63
C ASP A 42 -13.08 -13.35 18.15
N ARG A 43 -12.09 -13.64 17.30
CA ARG A 43 -10.68 -13.56 17.68
C ARG A 43 -9.74 -13.23 16.53
N CYS A 44 -8.59 -12.67 16.89
CA CYS A 44 -7.46 -12.52 15.96
C CYS A 44 -6.71 -13.84 15.82
N GLU A 45 -6.47 -14.29 14.59
CA GLU A 45 -5.73 -15.50 14.28
C GLU A 45 -4.49 -15.16 13.47
N CYS A 46 -3.35 -15.71 13.87
CA CYS A 46 -2.08 -15.53 13.19
C CYS A 46 -1.47 -16.89 12.89
N VAL A 47 -1.23 -17.17 11.61
CA VAL A 47 -0.45 -18.33 11.19
C VAL A 47 1.00 -17.92 10.95
N ALA A 48 1.92 -18.88 11.13
CA ALA A 48 3.35 -18.61 11.00
C ALA A 48 3.68 -18.14 9.57
N LEU A 49 4.39 -17.01 9.45
CA LEU A 49 4.81 -16.45 8.17
C LEU A 49 5.76 -17.38 7.40
N ARG A 50 6.54 -18.15 8.14
CA ARG A 50 7.52 -19.14 7.69
C ARG A 50 7.76 -20.14 8.81
N ASP A 51 8.58 -21.17 8.54
CA ASP A 51 9.10 -22.03 9.59
C ASP A 51 9.98 -21.22 10.56
N PHE A 52 9.76 -21.41 11.86
CA PHE A 52 10.58 -20.86 12.95
C PHE A 52 11.11 -22.00 13.80
N ARG A 53 12.42 -22.05 14.01
CA ARG A 53 13.05 -23.05 14.89
C ARG A 53 12.96 -22.60 16.35
N ALA A 54 13.06 -23.55 17.28
CA ALA A 54 13.14 -23.21 18.70
C ALA A 54 14.33 -22.26 18.97
N GLY A 55 14.06 -21.14 19.66
CA GLY A 55 15.03 -20.08 19.92
C GLY A 55 15.10 -18.98 18.84
N GLU A 56 14.42 -19.14 17.70
CA GLU A 56 14.29 -18.07 16.71
C GLU A 56 13.21 -17.07 17.10
N GLN A 57 13.44 -15.80 16.76
CA GLN A 57 12.41 -14.76 16.91
C GLN A 57 11.28 -14.97 15.90
N ILE A 58 10.05 -14.90 16.40
CA ILE A 58 8.84 -14.94 15.58
C ILE A 58 8.60 -13.53 15.02
N TYR A 59 8.47 -13.44 13.71
CA TYR A 59 8.19 -12.20 12.99
C TYR A 59 6.88 -12.30 12.21
N ILE A 60 6.28 -11.14 11.95
CA ILE A 60 5.12 -11.00 11.06
C ILE A 60 5.40 -9.94 9.99
N PHE A 61 4.62 -9.95 8.92
CA PHE A 61 4.64 -8.88 7.93
C PHE A 61 3.61 -7.81 8.30
N TYR A 62 4.08 -6.58 8.54
CA TYR A 62 3.24 -5.47 8.99
C TYR A 62 2.38 -4.87 7.88
N GLY A 63 2.60 -5.25 6.62
CA GLY A 63 1.95 -4.71 5.44
C GLY A 63 2.92 -3.98 4.51
N THR A 64 2.42 -3.60 3.34
CA THR A 64 3.19 -3.03 2.21
C THR A 64 3.52 -1.55 2.39
N ARG A 65 4.12 -1.19 3.53
CA ARG A 65 4.47 0.19 3.90
C ARG A 65 5.85 0.59 3.36
N SER A 66 5.97 1.87 3.00
CA SER A 66 7.24 2.51 2.64
C SER A 66 8.08 2.78 3.89
N ASN A 67 9.38 3.01 3.72
CA ASN A 67 10.24 3.39 4.84
C ASN A 67 9.88 4.75 5.43
N ALA A 68 9.35 5.68 4.62
CA ALA A 68 8.79 6.92 5.14
C ALA A 68 7.63 6.66 6.12
N GLU A 69 6.74 5.72 5.79
CA GLU A 69 5.63 5.32 6.68
C GLU A 69 6.14 4.53 7.90
N PHE A 70 7.14 3.65 7.76
CA PHE A 70 7.71 2.93 8.91
C PHE A 70 8.39 3.89 9.90
N VAL A 71 9.19 4.85 9.43
CA VAL A 71 9.87 5.80 10.33
C VAL A 71 8.84 6.68 11.05
N ILE A 72 7.93 7.29 10.30
CA ILE A 72 6.97 8.26 10.85
C ILE A 72 5.92 7.57 11.72
N HIS A 73 5.38 6.42 11.27
CA HIS A 73 4.22 5.79 11.91
C HIS A 73 4.52 4.55 12.74
N SER A 74 5.68 3.93 12.55
CA SER A 74 6.10 2.71 13.29
C SER A 74 7.38 2.91 14.11
N GLY A 75 8.09 4.04 13.94
CA GLY A 75 9.27 4.39 14.74
C GLY A 75 10.56 3.64 14.38
N PHE A 76 10.64 3.03 13.19
CA PHE A 76 11.85 2.34 12.73
C PHE A 76 12.05 2.48 11.22
N PHE A 77 13.31 2.34 10.77
CA PHE A 77 13.65 2.19 9.35
C PHE A 77 13.87 0.70 9.07
N PHE A 78 13.38 0.20 7.93
CA PHE A 78 13.56 -1.21 7.55
C PHE A 78 14.50 -1.34 6.36
N ASP A 79 15.66 -1.96 6.60
CA ASP A 79 16.61 -2.29 5.55
C ASP A 79 16.00 -3.29 4.56
N ASN A 80 16.34 -3.15 3.28
CA ASN A 80 15.86 -4.02 2.20
C ASN A 80 14.32 -4.13 2.11
N ASN A 81 13.60 -3.04 2.38
CA ASN A 81 12.15 -2.96 2.21
C ASN A 81 11.77 -3.09 0.72
N SER A 82 11.18 -4.23 0.33
CA SER A 82 10.73 -4.49 -1.05
C SER A 82 9.51 -3.67 -1.47
N HIS A 83 8.86 -2.96 -0.55
CA HIS A 83 7.69 -2.12 -0.78
C HIS A 83 7.99 -0.63 -0.68
N ASP A 84 9.28 -0.26 -0.62
CA ASP A 84 9.68 1.13 -0.54
C ASP A 84 9.34 1.89 -1.82
N ARG A 85 8.95 3.14 -1.64
CA ARG A 85 8.41 3.98 -2.71
C ARG A 85 8.48 5.45 -2.36
N VAL A 86 8.61 6.28 -3.40
CA VAL A 86 8.54 7.74 -3.30
C VAL A 86 7.32 8.27 -4.05
N LYS A 87 6.85 9.45 -3.66
CA LYS A 87 5.70 10.10 -4.29
C LYS A 87 6.16 10.97 -5.46
N ILE A 88 5.43 10.93 -6.58
CA ILE A 88 5.61 11.83 -7.73
C ILE A 88 4.26 12.46 -8.10
N LYS A 89 4.19 13.79 -8.11
CA LYS A 89 2.98 14.52 -8.49
C LYS A 89 3.02 14.83 -9.97
N LEU A 90 2.02 14.39 -10.72
CA LEU A 90 1.88 14.65 -12.16
C LEU A 90 0.46 15.14 -12.48
N GLY A 91 0.32 15.86 -13.58
CA GLY A 91 -0.96 16.31 -14.08
C GLY A 91 -0.88 16.85 -15.49
N VAL A 92 -1.96 16.71 -16.26
CA VAL A 92 -2.08 17.34 -17.58
C VAL A 92 -2.32 18.83 -17.38
N SER A 93 -1.45 19.68 -17.94
CA SER A 93 -1.60 21.14 -17.82
C SER A 93 -2.87 21.60 -18.51
N LYS A 94 -3.63 22.52 -17.89
CA LYS A 94 -4.78 23.18 -18.52
C LYS A 94 -4.38 24.03 -19.75
N SER A 95 -3.11 24.38 -19.88
CA SER A 95 -2.56 25.08 -21.05
C SER A 95 -2.18 24.15 -22.20
N ASP A 96 -2.25 22.82 -22.01
CA ASP A 96 -2.02 21.85 -23.08
C ASP A 96 -3.15 21.96 -24.13
N ARG A 97 -2.80 22.13 -25.40
CA ARG A 97 -3.76 22.20 -26.52
C ARG A 97 -4.67 20.97 -26.55
N LEU A 98 -4.17 19.81 -26.14
CA LEU A 98 -4.88 18.53 -26.11
C LEU A 98 -5.50 18.23 -24.74
N TYR A 99 -5.55 19.18 -23.81
CA TYR A 99 -6.04 18.96 -22.44
C TYR A 99 -7.39 18.26 -22.41
N ALA A 100 -8.39 18.75 -23.18
CA ALA A 100 -9.73 18.19 -23.18
C ALA A 100 -9.75 16.72 -23.64
N MET A 101 -8.98 16.40 -24.68
CA MET A 101 -8.89 15.04 -25.20
C MET A 101 -8.18 14.10 -24.21
N LYS A 102 -7.04 14.52 -23.68
CA LYS A 102 -6.29 13.75 -22.67
C LYS A 102 -7.13 13.53 -21.41
N ALA A 103 -7.85 14.55 -20.96
CA ALA A 103 -8.73 14.46 -19.80
C ALA A 103 -9.86 13.46 -19.99
N GLU A 104 -10.48 13.43 -21.17
CA GLU A 104 -11.54 12.48 -21.50
C GLU A 104 -11.02 11.04 -21.55
N VAL A 105 -9.86 10.81 -22.18
CA VAL A 105 -9.24 9.47 -22.21
C VAL A 105 -8.88 8.99 -20.80
N LEU A 106 -8.31 9.86 -19.96
CA LEU A 106 -8.01 9.55 -18.56
C LEU A 106 -9.28 9.26 -17.75
N ALA A 107 -10.34 10.05 -17.93
CA ALA A 107 -11.62 9.85 -17.24
C ALA A 107 -12.25 8.50 -17.58
N ARG A 108 -12.25 8.10 -18.85
CA ARG A 108 -12.71 6.77 -19.29
C ARG A 108 -11.88 5.63 -18.72
N ALA A 109 -10.59 5.88 -18.46
CA ALA A 109 -9.71 4.93 -17.79
C ALA A 109 -9.83 4.95 -16.25
N GLY A 110 -10.68 5.81 -15.67
CA GLY A 110 -10.80 5.99 -14.22
C GLY A 110 -9.57 6.62 -13.57
N ILE A 111 -8.78 7.38 -14.34
CA ILE A 111 -7.55 8.03 -13.88
C ILE A 111 -7.78 9.54 -13.74
N PRO A 112 -7.44 10.16 -12.59
CA PRO A 112 -7.54 11.61 -12.43
C PRO A 112 -6.59 12.38 -13.37
N THR A 113 -6.99 13.57 -13.81
CA THR A 113 -6.15 14.45 -14.66
C THR A 113 -4.93 15.01 -13.93
N SER A 114 -4.95 15.03 -12.60
CA SER A 114 -3.79 15.27 -11.75
C SER A 114 -3.88 14.41 -10.49
N SER A 115 -2.78 13.75 -10.14
CA SER A 115 -2.69 12.89 -8.96
C SER A 115 -1.27 12.84 -8.41
N VAL A 116 -1.13 12.31 -7.21
CA VAL A 116 0.15 11.89 -6.64
C VAL A 116 0.28 10.39 -6.86
N PHE A 117 1.21 10.00 -7.71
CA PHE A 117 1.54 8.61 -8.01
C PHE A 117 2.73 8.15 -7.15
N ALA A 118 3.04 6.86 -7.22
CA ALA A 118 4.21 6.27 -6.57
C ALA A 118 5.23 5.79 -7.61
N LEU A 119 6.52 5.97 -7.31
CA LEU A 119 7.62 5.26 -7.93
C LEU A 119 8.15 4.22 -6.94
N HIS A 120 8.26 2.98 -7.39
CA HIS A 120 8.64 1.83 -6.59
C HIS A 120 10.13 1.53 -6.74
N PHE A 121 10.74 1.01 -5.68
CA PHE A 121 12.13 0.54 -5.72
C PHE A 121 12.31 -0.71 -6.60
N THR A 122 11.29 -1.56 -6.69
CA THR A 122 11.31 -2.80 -7.48
C THR A 122 10.99 -2.56 -8.95
N GLU A 123 11.46 -3.44 -9.83
CA GLU A 123 11.06 -3.46 -11.24
C GLU A 123 9.68 -4.13 -11.45
N PRO A 124 8.77 -3.53 -12.24
CA PRO A 124 8.85 -2.19 -12.84
C PRO A 124 8.63 -1.07 -11.81
N PRO A 125 9.29 0.11 -11.96
CA PRO A 125 9.20 1.19 -10.98
C PRO A 125 7.86 1.95 -11.03
N VAL A 126 7.02 1.69 -12.03
CA VAL A 126 5.73 2.37 -12.24
C VAL A 126 4.57 1.38 -12.20
N SER A 127 3.48 1.77 -11.54
CA SER A 127 2.25 0.98 -11.53
C SER A 127 1.54 1.04 -12.89
N ALA A 128 0.60 0.12 -13.12
CA ALA A 128 -0.24 0.14 -14.33
C ALA A 128 -1.00 1.47 -14.49
N GLN A 129 -1.47 2.06 -13.38
CA GLN A 129 -2.16 3.35 -13.38
C GLN A 129 -1.22 4.50 -13.80
N LEU A 130 -0.01 4.55 -13.25
CA LEU A 130 0.98 5.56 -13.63
C LEU A 130 1.44 5.36 -15.08
N LEU A 131 1.65 4.13 -15.53
CA LEU A 131 2.00 3.83 -16.91
C LEU A 131 0.90 4.29 -17.89
N ALA A 132 -0.37 4.00 -17.59
CA ALA A 132 -1.50 4.46 -18.38
C ALA A 132 -1.57 5.99 -18.41
N PHE A 133 -1.39 6.65 -17.26
CA PHE A 133 -1.31 8.11 -17.18
C PHE A 133 -0.20 8.66 -18.07
N LEU A 134 1.02 8.14 -17.97
CA LEU A 134 2.18 8.58 -18.77
C LEU A 134 1.98 8.38 -20.27
N ARG A 135 1.35 7.26 -20.67
CA ARG A 135 0.99 7.03 -22.08
C ARG A 135 0.06 8.12 -22.59
N VAL A 136 -1.04 8.41 -21.88
CA VAL A 136 -2.00 9.46 -22.28
C VAL A 136 -1.37 10.85 -22.22
N PHE A 137 -0.54 11.10 -21.21
CA PHE A 137 0.20 12.36 -21.08
C PHE A 137 1.05 12.67 -22.31
N CYS A 138 1.64 11.63 -22.93
CA CYS A 138 2.46 11.72 -24.14
C CYS A 138 1.70 11.42 -25.45
N MET A 139 0.38 11.20 -25.43
CA MET A 139 -0.40 10.94 -26.65
C MET A 139 -0.43 12.15 -27.58
N THR A 140 -0.31 11.89 -28.87
CA THR A 140 -0.53 12.86 -29.95
C THR A 140 -1.98 12.82 -30.43
N GLU A 141 -2.43 13.87 -31.11
CA GLU A 141 -3.63 13.83 -31.92
C GLU A 141 -3.35 12.98 -33.17
N GLY A 142 -4.20 11.97 -33.44
CA GLY A 142 -4.10 11.17 -34.66
C GLY A 142 -4.35 12.03 -35.90
N LYS A 143 -3.71 11.68 -37.02
CA LYS A 143 -4.03 12.28 -38.33
C LYS A 143 -5.39 11.82 -38.83
#